data_AF-A0A510G811-F1
#
_entry.id   AF-A0A510G811-F1
#
_cell.length_a   1.000
_cell.length_b   1.000
_cell.length_c   1.000
_cell.angle_alpha   90.00
_cell.angle_beta   90.00
_cell.angle_gamma   90.00
#
_symmetry.space_group_name_H-M   'P 1'
#
loop_
_entity.id
_entity.type
_entity.pdbx_description
1 polymer ?
#
loop_
_entity_poly.entity_id
_entity_poly.type
_entity_poly.pdbx_seq_one_letter_code
_entity_poly.pdbx_strand_id
1 'polypeptide(L)'
;MQKILLKGPDISMKNENPDIKEIKTLADLPSGTGSEYFINAHGSEFFYKPTNLGLWGKIKSYFMPEPSYLSMSIFSDEGTTSMLDITLLNKIQNNTTENQCNIVHIFSCHSGAAQHHLDWIQGNMVLCTYNKASDANIILLAQNNYDARTKNDSSLIEYIRDNFHLLAASDFSISYKLDDQIYSFSLSANKIKNMKSIEELPAFLHKEYEAFVKFYKNIHAEYHESYPEIFNLNIETKPKGLTYADLIRVFSRAFTLETYNFNKFSLSKIETMLNQKGLYTNTSIDDAIEQGNSKLLMCLLNYGNTKVNSYNLNKAIEKGDLDILKAVLEHSTTKIESYNLNKAIEKGDLDILKAVLEHSTTKIESYNLNKAIEKGDLDILKAVLEHSTTKIESYNLDKAIEKGDLDILKAVLEHSTTKIESYNLNKAIEKGDLDILKAVLEHSTAKIEFYNLNKAIEKGDLDILKAVLEHSTAKIEFYNLNTVIKKGNLEILDIVLKHPNIEVNSYNICTAEEKHNLEVIELVKKYYNSTINTITSEETTIDTTLTVVEAVPVLGEGIEGT
;
A
#
# COMPACT_ATOMS: atom_id res chain seq x y z
N MET A 1 -7.45 40.18 2.98
CA MET A 1 -6.16 39.86 2.33
C MET A 1 -6.36 38.69 1.38
N GLN A 2 -5.66 38.66 0.25
CA GLN A 2 -5.66 37.48 -0.62
C GLN A 2 -4.93 36.33 0.08
N LYS A 3 -5.44 35.11 -0.02
CA LYS A 3 -4.83 33.91 0.54
C LYS A 3 -4.03 33.16 -0.52
N ILE A 4 -2.78 32.82 -0.20
CA ILE A 4 -1.83 32.27 -1.18
C ILE A 4 -1.13 31.07 -0.57
N LEU A 5 -1.09 29.96 -1.30
CA LEU A 5 -0.38 28.75 -0.90
C LEU A 5 0.87 28.57 -1.77
N LEU A 6 2.03 28.48 -1.13
CA LEU A 6 3.29 28.10 -1.74
C LEU A 6 3.67 26.69 -1.27
N LYS A 7 3.71 25.73 -2.20
CA LYS A 7 4.13 24.34 -1.92
C LYS A 7 5.56 24.09 -2.37
N GLY A 8 6.33 23.43 -1.51
CA GLY A 8 7.61 22.84 -1.86
C GLY A 8 7.48 21.49 -2.57
N PRO A 9 8.59 20.93 -3.05
CA PRO A 9 8.63 19.60 -3.66
C PRO A 9 8.34 18.50 -2.64
N ASP A 10 7.83 17.38 -3.13
CA ASP A 10 7.51 16.16 -2.37
C ASP A 10 6.45 16.33 -1.26
N ILE A 11 5.71 17.43 -1.29
CA ILE A 11 4.59 17.68 -0.38
C ILE A 11 3.29 17.25 -1.06
N SER A 12 2.75 16.10 -0.64
CA SER A 12 1.50 15.53 -1.15
C SER A 12 0.23 16.20 -0.56
N MET A 13 0.29 17.51 -0.31
CA MET A 13 -0.78 18.25 0.33
C MET A 13 -1.84 18.69 -0.68
N LYS A 14 -3.09 18.31 -0.45
CA LYS A 14 -4.23 18.78 -1.25
C LYS A 14 -4.70 20.13 -0.72
N ASN A 15 -4.76 21.12 -1.59
CA ASN A 15 -5.47 22.36 -1.28
C ASN A 15 -6.94 22.16 -1.63
N GLU A 16 -7.77 21.91 -0.62
CA GLU A 16 -9.20 21.71 -0.81
C GLU A 16 -10.00 23.01 -0.73
N ASN A 17 -9.37 24.12 -0.34
CA ASN A 17 -10.02 25.42 -0.26
C ASN A 17 -9.83 26.18 -1.60
N PRO A 18 -10.89 26.36 -2.41
CA PRO A 18 -10.81 27.02 -3.71
C PRO A 18 -10.48 28.52 -3.61
N ASP A 19 -10.68 29.15 -2.45
CA ASP A 19 -10.40 30.57 -2.22
C ASP A 19 -8.91 30.86 -1.97
N ILE A 20 -8.09 29.81 -1.82
CA ILE A 20 -6.64 29.92 -1.63
C ILE A 20 -5.95 29.72 -2.97
N LYS A 21 -5.34 30.80 -3.47
CA LYS A 21 -4.59 30.77 -4.73
C LYS A 21 -3.29 30.00 -4.53
N GLU A 22 -3.15 28.86 -5.20
CA GLU A 22 -1.90 28.13 -5.23
C GLU A 22 -0.94 28.76 -6.25
N ILE A 23 0.29 29.03 -5.82
CA ILE A 23 1.38 29.47 -6.69
C ILE A 23 2.46 28.39 -6.71
N LYS A 24 3.07 28.19 -7.89
CA LYS A 24 4.11 27.18 -8.06
C LYS A 24 5.49 27.77 -7.86
N THR A 25 5.74 28.98 -8.36
CA THR A 25 7.06 29.59 -8.34
C THR A 25 7.03 30.94 -7.64
N LEU A 26 8.21 31.44 -7.26
CA LEU A 26 8.34 32.79 -6.70
C LEU A 26 8.10 33.90 -7.74
N ALA A 27 8.15 33.58 -9.04
CA ALA A 27 7.81 34.53 -10.10
C ALA A 27 6.30 34.84 -10.12
N ASP A 28 5.48 33.96 -9.54
CA ASP A 28 4.03 34.10 -9.48
C ASP A 28 3.55 34.87 -8.23
N LEU A 29 4.47 35.37 -7.39
CA LEU A 29 4.14 36.20 -6.24
C LEU A 29 3.36 37.43 -6.72
N PRO A 30 2.18 37.72 -6.15
CA PRO A 30 1.41 38.88 -6.58
C PRO A 30 2.11 40.17 -6.17
N SER A 31 2.10 41.14 -7.08
CA SER A 31 2.45 42.52 -6.77
C SER A 31 1.23 43.27 -6.26
N GLY A 32 1.40 44.09 -5.21
CA GLY A 32 0.37 45.02 -4.78
C GLY A 32 0.00 44.86 -3.31
N THR A 33 -1.25 44.49 -3.02
CA THR A 33 -1.75 44.57 -1.65
C THR A 33 -1.27 43.42 -0.75
N GLY A 34 -1.20 43.70 0.56
CA GLY A 34 -0.86 42.72 1.59
C GLY A 34 -1.69 41.45 1.49
N SER A 35 -1.01 40.31 1.60
CA SER A 35 -1.57 38.97 1.41
C SER A 35 -1.24 38.07 2.60
N GLU A 36 -2.02 37.00 2.74
CA GLU A 36 -1.79 35.94 3.70
C GLU A 36 -1.18 34.73 2.97
N TYR A 37 0.08 34.45 3.28
CA TYR A 37 0.86 33.38 2.67
C TYR A 37 0.90 32.15 3.57
N PHE A 38 0.60 30.99 3.00
CA PHE A 38 0.78 29.68 3.61
C PHE A 38 1.93 28.99 2.89
N ILE A 39 3.07 28.89 3.54
CA ILE A 39 4.27 28.24 3.01
C ILE A 39 4.33 26.85 3.60
N ASN A 40 4.19 25.84 2.76
CA ASN A 40 4.41 24.46 3.13
C ASN A 40 5.59 23.92 2.32
N ALA A 41 6.72 23.70 2.98
CA ALA A 41 7.97 23.28 2.37
C ALA A 41 8.76 22.40 3.34
N HIS A 42 9.46 21.40 2.83
CA HIS A 42 10.50 20.73 3.61
C HIS A 42 11.59 21.74 3.95
N GLY A 43 11.94 21.80 5.23
CA GLY A 43 12.91 22.73 5.78
C GLY A 43 14.08 21.98 6.39
N SER A 44 15.27 22.52 6.24
CA SER A 44 16.47 22.10 6.98
C SER A 44 16.99 23.28 7.78
N GLU A 45 17.29 23.04 9.05
CA GLU A 45 18.00 24.02 9.87
C GLU A 45 19.50 23.79 9.75
N PHE A 46 20.25 24.84 9.46
CA PHE A 46 21.71 24.78 9.38
C PHE A 46 22.33 25.48 10.58
N PHE A 47 23.13 24.74 11.36
CA PHE A 47 23.95 25.31 12.43
C PHE A 47 25.39 25.51 11.95
N TYR A 48 25.87 26.75 11.86
CA TYR A 48 27.27 27.04 11.55
C TYR A 48 28.09 27.31 12.82
N LYS A 49 29.04 26.42 13.14
CA LYS A 49 30.15 26.74 14.04
C LYS A 49 31.27 27.40 13.22
N PRO A 50 31.73 28.62 13.55
CA PRO A 50 32.69 29.38 12.73
C PRO A 50 34.03 28.68 12.43
N THR A 51 34.40 27.65 13.17
CA THR A 51 35.75 27.09 13.19
C THR A 51 36.09 26.08 12.08
N ASN A 52 35.12 25.60 11.28
CA ASN A 52 35.34 24.52 10.29
C ASN A 52 34.79 24.84 8.87
N LEU A 53 34.87 26.08 8.41
CA LEU A 53 34.27 26.46 7.12
C LEU A 53 35.29 26.45 5.97
N GLY A 54 34.96 25.71 4.90
CA GLY A 54 35.55 25.89 3.57
C GLY A 54 35.18 27.25 2.95
N LEU A 55 35.71 27.57 1.76
CA LEU A 55 35.59 28.91 1.14
C LEU A 55 34.14 29.42 1.05
N TRP A 56 33.20 28.57 0.63
CA TRP A 56 31.77 28.91 0.56
C TRP A 56 31.12 29.15 1.93
N GLY A 57 31.54 28.40 2.94
CA GLY A 57 31.09 28.61 4.32
C GLY A 57 31.58 29.94 4.88
N LYS A 58 32.83 30.33 4.57
CA LYS A 58 33.41 31.63 4.96
C LYS A 58 32.69 32.81 4.30
N ILE A 59 32.35 32.70 3.01
CA ILE A 59 31.58 33.73 2.29
C ILE A 59 30.18 33.86 2.91
N LYS A 60 29.48 32.75 3.20
CA LYS A 60 28.16 32.80 3.86
C LYS A 60 28.22 33.39 5.27
N SER A 61 29.22 33.03 6.07
CA SER A 61 29.39 33.59 7.43
C SER A 61 29.68 35.10 7.43
N TYR A 62 30.18 35.64 6.32
CA TYR A 62 30.44 37.09 6.19
C TYR A 62 29.14 37.90 6.02
N PHE A 63 28.09 37.27 5.49
CA PHE A 63 26.76 37.86 5.36
C PHE A 63 25.80 37.46 6.49
N MET A 64 26.20 36.53 7.39
CA MET A 64 25.30 35.87 8.35
C MET A 64 26.02 35.60 9.69
N PRO A 65 26.00 36.54 10.65
CA PRO A 65 26.72 36.42 11.92
C PRO A 65 26.03 35.51 12.97
N GLU A 66 24.75 35.17 12.81
CA GLU A 66 24.01 34.28 13.70
C GLU A 66 24.14 32.79 13.30
N PRO A 67 24.18 31.85 14.26
CA PRO A 67 24.61 30.48 14.00
C PRO A 67 23.54 29.55 13.39
N SER A 68 22.27 29.95 13.23
CA SER A 68 21.19 29.05 12.77
C SER A 68 20.19 29.70 11.82
N TYR A 69 19.93 29.17 10.62
CA TYR A 69 18.87 29.64 9.70
C TYR A 69 18.07 28.48 9.09
N LEU A 70 16.87 28.81 8.58
CA LEU A 70 16.01 27.86 7.86
C LEU A 70 16.26 27.91 6.35
N SER A 71 16.51 26.75 5.75
CA SER A 71 16.50 26.57 4.31
C SER A 71 15.30 25.73 3.88
N MET A 72 14.48 26.27 2.98
CA MET A 72 13.28 25.63 2.44
C MET A 72 13.47 25.21 0.99
N SER A 73 13.02 24.01 0.65
CA SER A 73 12.97 23.55 -0.75
C SER A 73 11.72 24.12 -1.44
N ILE A 74 11.90 24.89 -2.51
CA ILE A 74 10.83 25.55 -3.27
C ILE A 74 11.01 25.25 -4.77
N PHE A 75 9.93 25.21 -5.53
CA PHE A 75 10.02 25.10 -6.99
C PHE A 75 10.57 26.39 -7.62
N SER A 76 11.33 26.20 -8.68
CA SER A 76 11.93 27.22 -9.54
C SER A 76 11.80 26.79 -11.01
N ASP A 77 11.97 27.73 -11.93
CA ASP A 77 11.86 27.45 -13.38
C ASP A 77 12.88 26.40 -13.86
N GLU A 78 14.00 26.23 -13.15
CA GLU A 78 15.06 25.25 -13.45
C GLU A 78 14.97 23.95 -12.61
N GLY A 79 13.92 23.77 -11.80
CA GLY A 79 13.73 22.60 -10.93
C GLY A 79 13.48 22.95 -9.47
N THR A 80 14.03 22.18 -8.53
CA THR A 80 13.93 22.47 -7.09
C THR A 80 15.11 23.31 -6.62
N THR A 81 14.83 24.46 -6.01
CA THR A 81 15.85 25.33 -5.42
C THR A 81 15.70 25.38 -3.89
N SER A 82 16.81 25.21 -3.17
CA SER A 82 16.91 25.46 -1.74
C SER A 82 17.04 26.97 -1.49
N MET A 83 16.09 27.52 -0.75
CA MET A 83 15.95 28.96 -0.51
C MET A 83 16.07 29.26 0.98
N LEU A 84 16.82 30.31 1.33
CA LEU A 84 16.90 30.78 2.71
C LEU A 84 15.59 31.50 3.06
N ASP A 85 15.06 31.25 4.25
CA ASP A 85 13.89 31.92 4.82
C ASP A 85 13.96 33.44 4.65
N ILE A 86 15.08 34.07 5.00
CA ILE A 86 15.29 35.51 4.85
C ILE A 86 15.09 35.98 3.41
N THR A 87 15.61 35.21 2.44
CA THR A 87 15.50 35.58 1.02
C THR A 87 14.07 35.42 0.52
N LEU A 88 13.37 34.37 0.96
CA LEU A 88 11.96 34.17 0.63
C LEU A 88 11.07 35.27 1.22
N LEU A 89 11.21 35.54 2.51
CA LEU A 89 10.40 36.52 3.23
C LEU A 89 10.64 37.93 2.69
N ASN A 90 11.88 38.30 2.38
CA ASN A 90 12.18 39.57 1.70
C ASN A 90 11.56 39.64 0.29
N LYS A 91 11.56 38.55 -0.48
CA LYS A 91 10.89 38.53 -1.79
C LYS A 91 9.38 38.73 -1.66
N ILE A 92 8.74 38.13 -0.65
CA ILE A 92 7.32 38.34 -0.37
C ILE A 92 7.06 39.82 -0.05
N GLN A 93 7.85 40.40 0.85
CA GLN A 93 7.62 41.77 1.30
C GLN A 93 7.95 42.80 0.21
N ASN A 94 8.98 42.58 -0.60
CA ASN A 94 9.37 43.48 -1.70
C ASN A 94 8.34 43.54 -2.85
N ASN A 95 7.45 42.55 -2.98
CA ASN A 95 6.34 42.57 -3.93
C ASN A 95 5.08 43.25 -3.36
N THR A 96 5.13 43.67 -2.09
CA THR A 96 4.00 44.30 -1.41
C THR A 96 4.18 45.82 -1.38
N THR A 97 3.07 46.54 -1.46
CA THR A 97 3.07 48.01 -1.43
C THR A 97 3.71 48.49 -0.13
N GLU A 98 4.48 49.59 -0.22
CA GLU A 98 5.10 50.24 0.92
C GLU A 98 4.05 50.51 2.02
N ASN A 99 4.38 50.16 3.26
CA ASN A 99 3.53 50.21 4.46
C ASN A 99 2.43 49.14 4.60
N GLN A 100 2.21 48.24 3.63
CA GLN A 100 1.30 47.12 3.87
C GLN A 100 2.01 45.90 4.44
N CYS A 101 1.31 45.19 5.31
CA CYS A 101 1.89 44.08 6.05
C CYS A 101 1.30 42.74 5.58
N ASN A 102 2.20 41.77 5.38
CA ASN A 102 1.81 40.41 5.02
C ASN A 102 1.68 39.54 6.26
N ILE A 103 0.74 38.60 6.24
CA ILE A 103 0.71 37.51 7.21
C ILE A 103 1.36 36.29 6.55
N VAL A 104 2.39 35.73 7.16
CA VAL A 104 3.12 34.58 6.63
C VAL A 104 3.06 33.44 7.62
N HIS A 105 2.56 32.30 7.18
CA HIS A 105 2.52 31.04 7.92
C HIS A 105 3.55 30.08 7.34
N ILE A 106 4.49 29.59 8.16
CA ILE A 106 5.46 28.57 7.74
C ILE A 106 5.13 27.24 8.42
N PHE A 107 4.65 26.28 7.62
CA PHE A 107 4.37 24.91 8.02
C PHE A 107 5.54 24.02 7.61
N SER A 108 6.65 24.11 8.35
CA SER A 108 7.88 23.36 8.07
C SER A 108 8.49 22.79 9.35
N CYS A 109 9.18 21.65 9.23
CA CYS A 109 9.84 20.92 10.31
C CYS A 109 10.98 21.69 11.02
N HIS A 110 11.36 22.83 10.47
CA HIS A 110 12.35 23.74 11.06
C HIS A 110 11.91 25.21 11.05
N SER A 111 10.60 25.44 11.00
CA SER A 111 10.01 26.78 10.87
C SER A 111 10.43 27.77 11.97
N GLY A 112 10.69 27.28 13.19
CA GLY A 112 11.09 28.13 14.31
C GLY A 112 12.35 28.99 14.07
N ALA A 113 13.30 28.55 13.24
CA ALA A 113 14.50 29.32 12.94
C ALA A 113 14.20 30.65 12.23
N ALA A 114 13.08 30.74 11.49
CA ALA A 114 12.68 31.95 10.80
C ALA A 114 12.34 33.11 11.75
N GLN A 115 11.97 32.82 13.00
CA GLN A 115 11.69 33.84 14.00
C GLN A 115 12.95 34.63 14.40
N HIS A 116 14.13 34.02 14.33
CA HIS A 116 15.39 34.64 14.75
C HIS A 116 15.94 35.65 13.73
N HIS A 117 15.42 35.67 12.50
CA HIS A 117 15.96 36.50 11.41
C HIS A 117 15.02 37.61 10.96
N LEU A 118 13.96 37.89 11.73
CA LEU A 118 13.01 38.94 11.39
C LEU A 118 13.67 40.32 11.30
N ASP A 119 14.74 40.58 12.06
CA ASP A 119 15.53 41.83 11.97
C ASP A 119 16.10 42.08 10.57
N TRP A 120 16.28 41.04 9.75
CA TRP A 120 16.83 41.13 8.40
C TRP A 120 15.74 41.16 7.31
N ILE A 121 14.47 41.15 7.70
CA ILE A 121 13.34 41.28 6.77
C ILE A 121 13.03 42.76 6.59
N GLN A 122 13.06 43.24 5.36
CA GLN A 122 12.67 44.61 5.02
C GLN A 122 11.16 44.75 5.15
N GLY A 123 10.65 45.87 5.68
CA GLY A 123 9.21 46.15 5.77
C GLY A 123 8.47 45.45 6.93
N ASN A 124 7.14 45.47 6.84
CA ASN A 124 6.23 45.01 7.90
C ASN A 124 5.73 43.59 7.62
N MET A 125 5.75 42.72 8.63
CA MET A 125 5.31 41.33 8.49
C MET A 125 4.78 40.75 9.80
N VAL A 126 3.74 39.92 9.71
CA VAL A 126 3.33 39.00 10.78
C VAL A 126 3.79 37.60 10.42
N LEU A 127 4.70 37.02 11.19
CA LEU A 127 5.25 35.69 10.95
C LEU A 127 4.72 34.66 11.96
N CYS A 128 4.00 33.66 11.48
CA CYS A 128 3.50 32.52 12.23
C CYS A 128 4.30 31.24 11.90
N THR A 129 4.81 30.56 12.92
CA THR A 129 5.53 29.29 12.79
C THR A 129 4.90 28.24 13.70
N TYR A 130 4.88 26.97 13.27
CA TYR A 130 3.99 25.94 13.83
C TYR A 130 4.67 24.69 14.35
N ASN A 131 6.00 24.60 14.31
CA ASN A 131 6.77 23.48 14.83
C ASN A 131 8.15 23.98 15.28
N LYS A 132 8.76 23.28 16.24
CA LYS A 132 10.14 23.58 16.64
C LYS A 132 11.12 23.05 15.59
N ALA A 133 12.29 23.67 15.53
CA ALA A 133 13.40 23.20 14.72
C ALA A 133 14.01 21.91 15.30
N SER A 134 13.61 20.80 14.70
CA SER A 134 14.06 19.40 14.90
C SER A 134 13.03 18.38 14.40
N ASP A 135 11.81 18.82 14.06
CA ASP A 135 10.63 17.98 13.88
C ASP A 135 10.51 17.46 12.43
N ALA A 136 11.59 16.86 11.92
CA ALA A 136 11.91 16.64 10.50
C ALA A 136 10.79 16.04 9.62
N ASN A 137 9.84 15.31 10.21
CA ASN A 137 8.91 14.45 9.48
C ASN A 137 7.44 14.63 9.88
N ILE A 138 7.07 15.73 10.53
CA ILE A 138 5.69 15.94 10.99
C ILE A 138 4.83 16.62 9.93
N ILE A 139 4.88 16.10 8.70
CA ILE A 139 4.05 16.54 7.57
C ILE A 139 2.57 16.52 7.98
N LEU A 140 2.13 15.52 8.73
CA LEU A 140 0.75 15.41 9.19
C LEU A 140 0.35 16.52 10.18
N LEU A 141 1.23 16.97 11.08
CA LEU A 141 0.92 18.07 12.00
C LEU A 141 0.95 19.42 11.27
N ALA A 142 1.90 19.60 10.36
CA ALA A 142 1.95 20.74 9.44
C ALA A 142 0.65 20.84 8.64
N GLN A 143 0.22 19.73 8.02
CA GLN A 143 -1.07 19.59 7.32
C GLN A 143 -2.24 19.92 8.24
N ASN A 144 -2.32 19.31 9.43
CA ASN A 144 -3.40 19.57 10.38
C ASN A 144 -3.48 21.02 10.83
N ASN A 145 -2.34 21.71 10.97
CA ASN A 145 -2.29 23.12 11.36
C ASN A 145 -2.71 24.03 10.20
N TYR A 146 -2.29 23.72 8.97
CA TYR A 146 -2.79 24.38 7.78
C TYR A 146 -4.30 24.18 7.62
N ASP A 147 -4.79 22.95 7.71
CA ASP A 147 -6.21 22.63 7.55
C ASP A 147 -7.02 23.38 8.60
N ALA A 148 -6.55 23.42 9.85
CA ALA A 148 -7.20 24.18 10.91
C ALA A 148 -7.25 25.69 10.61
N ARG A 149 -6.19 26.26 10.02
CA ARG A 149 -6.14 27.69 9.67
C ARG A 149 -6.99 28.03 8.44
N THR A 150 -7.10 27.10 7.50
CA THR A 150 -7.72 27.34 6.18
C THR A 150 -9.15 26.82 6.07
N LYS A 151 -9.63 26.04 7.04
CA LYS A 151 -10.98 25.46 7.05
C LYS A 151 -12.11 26.51 7.03
N ASN A 152 -11.90 27.64 7.70
CA ASN A 152 -12.90 28.70 7.81
C ASN A 152 -12.28 30.04 7.45
N ASP A 153 -13.10 30.98 6.98
CA ASP A 153 -12.67 32.36 6.70
C ASP A 153 -12.60 33.24 7.97
N SER A 154 -12.04 32.68 9.04
CA SER A 154 -11.78 33.42 10.28
C SER A 154 -10.52 34.30 10.13
N SER A 155 -10.50 35.42 10.87
CA SER A 155 -9.29 36.21 11.07
C SER A 155 -8.19 35.40 11.78
N LEU A 156 -6.94 35.88 11.73
CA LEU A 156 -5.82 35.26 12.43
C LEU A 156 -6.06 35.18 13.95
N ILE A 157 -6.64 36.22 14.55
CA ILE A 157 -6.86 36.29 16.00
C ILE A 157 -7.99 35.39 16.46
N GLU A 158 -9.08 35.29 15.69
CA GLU A 158 -10.13 34.29 15.97
C GLU A 158 -9.59 32.87 15.85
N TYR A 159 -8.77 32.60 14.82
CA TYR A 159 -8.10 31.32 14.67
C TYR A 159 -7.25 30.98 15.90
N ILE A 160 -6.41 31.93 16.35
CA ILE A 160 -5.57 31.73 17.53
C ILE A 160 -6.43 31.53 18.78
N ARG A 161 -7.50 32.31 19.01
CA ARG A 161 -8.44 32.13 20.12
C ARG A 161 -9.04 30.73 20.13
N ASP A 162 -9.57 30.30 18.99
CA ASP A 162 -10.35 29.07 18.89
C ASP A 162 -9.49 27.81 18.90
N ASN A 163 -8.22 27.93 18.51
CA ASN A 163 -7.27 26.83 18.42
C ASN A 163 -6.09 26.94 19.39
N PHE A 164 -6.12 27.88 20.34
CA PHE A 164 -5.01 28.16 21.26
C PHE A 164 -4.44 26.91 21.93
N HIS A 165 -5.34 26.03 22.37
CA HIS A 165 -5.02 24.76 23.00
C HIS A 165 -4.20 23.82 22.09
N LEU A 166 -4.51 23.77 20.79
CA LEU A 166 -3.77 22.97 19.80
C LEU A 166 -2.45 23.64 19.38
N LEU A 167 -2.43 24.97 19.32
CA LEU A 167 -1.21 25.75 19.06
C LEU A 167 -0.18 25.57 20.18
N ALA A 168 -0.63 25.51 21.43
CA ALA A 168 0.22 25.20 22.58
C ALA A 168 0.88 23.81 22.49
N ALA A 169 0.21 22.85 21.85
CA ALA A 169 0.73 21.51 21.59
C ALA A 169 1.63 21.42 20.35
N SER A 170 1.83 22.52 19.62
CA SER A 170 2.55 22.55 18.34
C SER A 170 3.72 23.53 18.36
N ASP A 171 4.23 23.94 19.53
CA ASP A 171 5.33 24.92 19.62
C ASP A 171 5.11 26.20 18.76
N PHE A 172 3.85 26.66 18.68
CA PHE A 172 3.44 27.79 17.85
C PHE A 172 4.13 29.09 18.28
N SER A 173 4.59 29.89 17.32
CA SER A 173 5.08 31.24 17.57
C SER A 173 4.50 32.23 16.58
N ILE A 174 4.27 33.45 17.05
CA ILE A 174 3.83 34.59 16.25
C ILE A 174 4.73 35.78 16.55
N SER A 175 5.19 36.46 15.50
CA SER A 175 5.95 37.69 15.62
C SER A 175 5.39 38.77 14.73
N TYR A 176 5.29 39.99 15.26
CA TYR A 176 4.91 41.20 14.55
C TYR A 176 6.16 42.03 14.34
N LYS A 177 6.61 42.14 13.08
CA LYS A 177 7.59 43.15 12.67
C LYS A 177 6.83 44.35 12.11
N LEU A 178 6.79 45.45 12.86
CA LEU A 178 6.06 46.66 12.52
C LEU A 178 6.95 47.87 12.80
N ASP A 179 7.15 48.74 11.81
CA ASP A 179 7.95 49.97 11.95
C ASP A 179 9.34 49.70 12.55
N ASP A 180 9.99 48.63 12.08
CA ASP A 180 11.29 48.11 12.55
C ASP A 180 11.35 47.70 14.03
N GLN A 181 10.19 47.60 14.70
CA GLN A 181 10.06 46.93 16.00
C GLN A 181 9.60 45.49 15.81
N ILE A 182 10.08 44.60 16.68
CA ILE A 182 9.69 43.18 16.68
C ILE A 182 9.07 42.80 18.01
N TYR A 183 7.86 42.27 17.94
CA TYR A 183 7.11 41.75 19.08
C TYR A 183 6.83 40.28 18.86
N SER A 184 7.36 39.40 19.72
CA SER A 184 7.22 37.95 19.57
C SER A 184 6.50 37.32 20.76
N PHE A 185 5.69 36.30 20.46
CA PHE A 185 5.06 35.42 21.43
C PHE A 185 5.21 33.97 20.97
N SER A 186 5.60 33.11 21.90
CA SER A 186 5.85 31.69 21.62
C SER A 186 5.20 30.81 22.67
N LEU A 187 4.55 29.75 22.19
CA LEU A 187 4.06 28.64 22.99
C LEU A 187 5.04 27.48 22.87
N SER A 188 5.10 26.63 23.91
CA SER A 188 5.87 25.39 23.83
C SER A 188 5.15 24.20 24.41
N ALA A 189 5.19 23.10 23.64
CA ALA A 189 4.66 21.80 24.05
C ALA A 189 5.49 21.17 25.18
N ASN A 190 6.70 21.68 25.47
CA ASN A 190 7.59 21.13 26.49
C ASN A 190 6.94 21.08 27.88
N LYS A 191 6.16 22.09 28.28
CA LYS A 191 5.46 22.02 29.58
C LYS A 191 4.40 20.92 29.58
N ILE A 192 3.64 20.80 28.49
CA ILE A 192 2.60 19.77 28.32
C ILE A 192 3.22 18.36 28.42
N LYS A 193 4.36 18.15 27.74
CA LYS A 193 5.13 16.89 27.75
C LYS A 193 5.63 16.47 29.15
N ASN A 194 5.68 17.39 30.11
CA ASN A 194 6.14 17.14 31.48
C ASN A 194 5.01 17.15 32.52
N MET A 195 3.75 17.33 32.11
CA MET A 195 2.60 17.30 33.03
C MET A 195 2.37 15.89 33.56
N LYS A 196 2.04 15.79 34.85
CA LYS A 196 1.73 14.50 35.48
C LYS A 196 0.27 14.09 35.26
N SER A 197 -0.58 15.07 35.00
CA SER A 197 -2.03 14.89 34.85
C SER A 197 -2.60 15.79 33.77
N ILE A 198 -3.57 15.28 33.00
CA ILE A 198 -4.28 16.07 31.99
C ILE A 198 -5.09 17.23 32.61
N GLU A 199 -5.42 17.14 33.90
CA GLU A 199 -6.11 18.15 34.69
C GLU A 199 -5.25 19.40 34.94
N GLU A 200 -3.92 19.33 34.75
CA GLU A 200 -3.04 20.50 34.81
C GLU A 200 -3.20 21.41 33.57
N LEU A 201 -3.66 20.82 32.45
CA LEU A 201 -3.68 21.45 31.14
C LEU A 201 -4.62 22.67 31.07
N PRO A 202 -5.86 22.66 31.59
CA PRO A 202 -6.74 23.84 31.53
C PRO A 202 -6.15 25.07 32.22
N ALA A 203 -5.55 24.91 33.42
CA ALA A 203 -4.95 26.01 34.17
C ALA A 203 -3.71 26.57 33.45
N PHE A 204 -2.88 25.70 32.88
CA PHE A 204 -1.76 26.10 32.05
C PHE A 204 -2.21 26.88 30.80
N LEU A 205 -3.17 26.33 30.04
CA LEU A 205 -3.67 26.97 28.82
C LEU A 205 -4.33 28.31 29.11
N HIS A 206 -5.07 28.43 30.22
CA HIS A 206 -5.66 29.70 30.63
C HIS A 206 -4.59 30.77 30.89
N LYS A 207 -3.55 30.42 31.67
CA LYS A 207 -2.43 31.33 31.97
C LYS A 207 -1.69 31.78 30.71
N GLU A 208 -1.37 30.85 29.81
CA GLU A 208 -0.69 31.19 28.55
C GLU A 208 -1.60 32.04 27.64
N TYR A 209 -2.92 31.80 27.65
CA TYR A 209 -3.87 32.61 26.89
C TYR A 209 -3.97 34.04 27.44
N GLU A 210 -4.00 34.23 28.76
CA GLU A 210 -3.96 35.56 29.38
C GLU A 210 -2.69 36.33 28.99
N ALA A 211 -1.54 35.64 28.96
CA ALA A 211 -0.29 36.22 28.51
C ALA A 211 -0.36 36.65 27.03
N PHE A 212 -0.95 35.82 26.17
CA PHE A 212 -1.18 36.15 24.76
C PHE A 212 -2.13 37.35 24.59
N VAL A 213 -3.23 37.39 25.34
CA VAL A 213 -4.17 38.51 25.33
C VAL A 213 -3.49 39.81 25.71
N LYS A 214 -2.62 39.80 26.74
CA LYS A 214 -1.85 40.98 27.14
C LYS A 214 -0.87 41.40 26.05
N PHE A 215 -0.14 40.43 25.48
CA PHE A 215 0.77 40.67 24.35
C PHE A 215 0.06 41.33 23.17
N TYR A 216 -1.05 40.75 22.70
CA TYR A 216 -1.81 41.28 21.57
C TYR A 216 -2.40 42.66 21.86
N LYS A 217 -2.96 42.89 23.06
CA LYS A 217 -3.54 44.19 23.43
C LYS A 217 -2.52 45.32 23.42
N ASN A 218 -1.27 45.06 23.83
CA ASN A 218 -0.22 46.06 23.81
C ASN A 218 0.09 46.50 22.37
N ILE A 219 0.27 45.55 21.45
CA ILE A 219 0.58 45.83 20.05
C ILE A 219 -0.63 46.48 19.37
N HIS A 220 -1.84 45.95 19.60
CA HIS A 220 -3.07 46.50 19.04
C HIS A 220 -3.26 47.96 19.46
N ALA A 221 -3.04 48.31 20.74
CA ALA A 221 -3.18 49.69 21.21
C ALA A 221 -2.27 50.67 20.46
N GLU A 222 -1.08 50.23 20.06
CA GLU A 222 -0.09 51.03 19.34
C GLU A 222 -0.36 51.09 17.83
N TYR A 223 -0.82 49.99 17.23
CA TYR A 223 -0.76 49.79 15.78
C TYR A 223 -2.11 49.62 15.06
N HIS A 224 -3.24 49.55 15.78
CA HIS A 224 -4.52 49.25 15.15
C HIS A 224 -5.01 50.28 14.12
N GLU A 225 -4.66 51.55 14.30
CA GLU A 225 -4.98 52.60 13.31
C GLU A 225 -4.04 52.57 12.10
N SER A 226 -2.76 52.24 12.29
CA SER A 226 -1.76 52.17 11.22
C SER A 226 -1.91 50.92 10.35
N TYR A 227 -2.32 49.79 10.94
CA TYR A 227 -2.40 48.48 10.28
C TYR A 227 -3.76 47.80 10.50
N PRO A 228 -4.88 48.44 10.09
CA PRO A 228 -6.24 47.95 10.34
C PRO A 228 -6.54 46.61 9.66
N GLU A 229 -5.79 46.24 8.63
CA GLU A 229 -5.91 44.95 7.94
C GLU A 229 -5.50 43.75 8.81
N ILE A 230 -4.63 43.96 9.80
CA ILE A 230 -4.16 42.93 10.74
C ILE A 230 -4.86 43.05 12.09
N PHE A 231 -5.13 44.28 12.52
CA PHE A 231 -5.77 44.59 13.80
C PHE A 231 -7.25 44.96 13.62
N ASN A 232 -7.97 44.17 12.85
CA ASN A 232 -9.40 44.41 12.57
C ASN A 232 -10.33 44.02 13.73
N LEU A 233 -9.82 43.31 14.74
CA LEU A 233 -10.60 42.80 15.87
C LEU A 233 -9.85 42.97 17.19
N ASN A 234 -10.63 43.28 18.23
CA ASN A 234 -10.19 43.13 19.61
C ASN A 234 -10.16 41.65 20.00
N ILE A 235 -9.16 41.24 20.77
CA ILE A 235 -9.10 39.87 21.29
C ILE A 235 -10.03 39.70 22.51
N GLU A 236 -10.83 38.65 22.49
CA GLU A 236 -11.63 38.25 23.64
C GLU A 236 -10.76 37.81 24.81
N THR A 237 -11.14 38.18 26.03
CA THR A 237 -10.35 37.90 27.23
C THR A 237 -10.49 36.46 27.72
N LYS A 238 -11.50 35.73 27.27
CA LYS A 238 -11.74 34.33 27.67
C LYS A 238 -11.42 33.40 26.50
N PRO A 239 -10.65 32.32 26.72
CA PRO A 239 -10.43 31.32 25.70
C PRO A 239 -11.71 30.50 25.48
N LYS A 240 -11.75 29.77 24.36
CA LYS A 240 -12.78 28.76 24.10
C LYS A 240 -12.82 27.73 25.24
N GLY A 241 -14.03 27.36 25.68
CA GLY A 241 -14.23 26.26 26.63
C GLY A 241 -13.78 24.92 26.05
N LEU A 242 -12.99 24.16 26.81
CA LEU A 242 -12.44 22.87 26.37
C LEU A 242 -13.20 21.71 27.00
N THR A 243 -13.56 20.73 26.17
CA THR A 243 -14.07 19.44 26.64
C THR A 243 -12.92 18.52 27.03
N TYR A 244 -13.20 17.43 27.75
CA TYR A 244 -12.17 16.41 28.03
C TYR A 244 -11.57 15.82 26.74
N ALA A 245 -12.37 15.68 25.68
CA ALA A 245 -11.87 15.21 24.38
C ALA A 245 -10.89 16.20 23.74
N ASP A 246 -11.10 17.51 23.90
CA ASP A 246 -10.17 18.53 23.44
C ASP A 246 -8.84 18.44 24.22
N LEU A 247 -8.90 18.25 25.54
CA LEU A 247 -7.71 18.05 26.35
C LEU A 247 -6.92 16.82 25.91
N ILE A 248 -7.61 15.69 25.66
CA ILE A 248 -6.98 14.46 25.14
C ILE A 248 -6.33 14.70 23.79
N ARG A 249 -6.95 15.50 22.92
CA ARG A 249 -6.39 15.85 21.61
C ARG A 249 -5.10 16.67 21.74
N VAL A 250 -5.06 17.65 22.65
CA VAL A 250 -3.87 18.46 22.96
C VAL A 250 -2.75 17.57 23.49
N PHE A 251 -3.08 16.71 24.44
CA PHE A 251 -2.11 15.81 25.06
C PHE A 251 -1.58 14.77 24.05
N SER A 252 -2.45 14.24 23.19
CA SER A 252 -2.08 13.31 22.12
C SER A 252 -1.15 13.97 21.09
N ARG A 253 -1.35 15.24 20.75
CA ARG A 253 -0.40 15.97 19.88
C ARG A 253 0.98 16.08 20.52
N ALA A 254 1.04 16.55 21.78
CA ALA A 254 2.30 16.66 22.50
C ALA A 254 2.99 15.29 22.66
N PHE A 255 2.19 14.23 22.83
CA PHE A 255 2.65 12.85 22.92
C PHE A 255 3.28 12.37 21.62
N THR A 256 2.57 12.54 20.48
CA THR A 256 3.09 12.20 19.15
C THR A 256 4.39 12.95 18.86
N LEU A 257 4.52 14.22 19.25
CA LEU A 257 5.79 14.95 19.09
C LEU A 257 6.95 14.33 19.87
N GLU A 258 6.70 13.80 21.07
CA GLU A 258 7.75 13.22 21.92
C GLU A 258 8.12 11.80 21.49
N THR A 259 7.16 11.00 21.01
CA THR A 259 7.41 9.67 20.45
C THR A 259 8.12 9.75 19.10
N TYR A 260 7.80 10.76 18.30
CA TYR A 260 8.45 11.02 17.03
C TYR A 260 9.93 11.38 17.21
N ASN A 261 10.21 12.35 18.09
CA ASN A 261 11.57 12.83 18.39
C ASN A 261 12.24 12.06 19.53
N PHE A 262 11.96 10.75 19.60
CA PHE A 262 12.37 9.93 20.73
C PHE A 262 13.88 9.99 20.94
N ASN A 263 14.27 10.35 22.16
CA ASN A 263 15.66 10.34 22.59
C ASN A 263 15.78 9.73 24.00
N LYS A 264 17.00 9.67 24.53
CA LYS A 264 17.27 9.04 25.84
C LYS A 264 16.48 9.63 27.01
N PHE A 265 15.94 10.84 26.89
CA PHE A 265 15.12 11.50 27.92
C PHE A 265 13.61 11.41 27.65
N SER A 266 13.19 10.82 26.53
CA SER A 266 11.78 10.79 26.11
C SER A 266 10.97 9.72 26.85
N LEU A 267 11.58 8.58 27.17
CA LEU A 267 10.85 7.44 27.72
C LEU A 267 10.10 7.76 29.02
N SER A 268 10.74 8.40 29.99
CA SER A 268 10.09 8.72 31.27
C SER A 268 8.93 9.71 31.09
N LYS A 269 9.03 10.62 30.11
CA LYS A 269 7.96 11.55 29.76
C LYS A 269 6.80 10.79 29.12
N ILE A 270 7.09 9.93 28.15
CA ILE A 270 6.11 9.08 27.46
C ILE A 270 5.38 8.21 28.47
N GLU A 271 6.09 7.52 29.37
CA GLU A 271 5.48 6.73 30.45
C GLU A 271 4.57 7.57 31.35
N THR A 272 5.01 8.78 31.72
CA THR A 272 4.18 9.71 32.51
C THR A 272 2.91 10.10 31.75
N MET A 273 3.04 10.38 30.45
CA MET A 273 1.92 10.75 29.59
C MET A 273 0.95 9.57 29.41
N LEU A 274 1.45 8.34 29.28
CA LEU A 274 0.66 7.11 29.20
C LEU A 274 -0.06 6.75 30.50
N ASN A 275 0.10 7.48 31.61
CA ASN A 275 -0.79 7.30 32.77
C ASN A 275 -2.20 7.87 32.53
N GLN A 276 -2.38 8.73 31.52
CA GLN A 276 -3.67 9.32 31.20
C GLN A 276 -4.54 8.32 30.41
N LYS A 277 -5.85 8.29 30.65
CA LYS A 277 -6.77 7.40 29.90
C LYS A 277 -7.25 8.04 28.60
N GLY A 278 -7.28 7.25 27.53
CA GLY A 278 -7.89 7.63 26.25
C GLY A 278 -6.94 8.27 25.24
N LEU A 279 -5.62 8.13 25.42
CA LEU A 279 -4.64 8.59 24.45
C LEU A 279 -4.65 7.72 23.20
N TYR A 280 -4.45 8.35 22.04
CA TYR A 280 -4.32 7.67 20.76
C TYR A 280 -2.85 7.33 20.51
N THR A 281 -2.52 6.03 20.51
CA THR A 281 -1.13 5.55 20.38
C THR A 281 -0.79 4.99 18.99
N ASN A 282 -1.77 4.79 18.11
CA ASN A 282 -1.59 4.11 16.82
C ASN A 282 -0.46 4.70 15.96
N THR A 283 -0.46 6.03 15.76
CA THR A 283 0.60 6.70 14.98
C THR A 283 1.96 6.58 15.65
N SER A 284 2.01 6.64 16.99
CA SER A 284 3.27 6.48 17.72
C SER A 284 3.80 5.05 17.70
N ILE A 285 2.93 4.05 17.58
CA ILE A 285 3.34 2.66 17.36
C ILE A 285 3.97 2.53 15.96
N ASP A 286 3.33 3.12 14.95
CA ASP A 286 3.89 3.17 13.59
C ASP A 286 5.29 3.80 13.58
N ASP A 287 5.45 4.96 14.24
CA ASP A 287 6.72 5.65 14.34
C ASP A 287 7.77 4.78 15.07
N ALA A 288 7.39 4.10 16.15
CA ALA A 288 8.30 3.23 16.89
C ALA A 288 8.78 2.03 16.05
N ILE A 289 7.89 1.45 15.23
CA ILE A 289 8.21 0.37 14.29
C ILE A 289 9.18 0.87 13.21
N GLU A 290 8.88 2.01 12.58
CA GLU A 290 9.72 2.60 11.53
C GLU A 290 11.13 2.90 12.05
N GLN A 291 11.22 3.48 13.25
CA GLN A 291 12.48 3.79 13.92
C GLN A 291 13.26 2.54 14.37
N GLY A 292 12.63 1.36 14.40
CA GLY A 292 13.25 0.16 14.97
C GLY A 292 13.43 0.25 16.49
N ASN A 293 12.60 1.04 17.17
CA ASN A 293 12.79 1.37 18.57
C ASN A 293 11.98 0.44 19.47
N SER A 294 12.52 -0.76 19.73
CA SER A 294 11.83 -1.80 20.51
C SER A 294 11.46 -1.34 21.93
N LYS A 295 12.26 -0.46 22.55
CA LYS A 295 11.97 0.05 23.90
C LYS A 295 10.73 0.94 23.91
N LEU A 296 10.63 1.86 22.95
CA LEU A 296 9.44 2.69 22.79
C LEU A 296 8.22 1.83 22.41
N LEU A 297 8.38 0.91 21.46
CA LEU A 297 7.32 0.01 21.03
C LEU A 297 6.73 -0.76 22.21
N MET A 298 7.56 -1.40 23.04
CA MET A 298 7.08 -2.13 24.22
C MET A 298 6.38 -1.23 25.23
N CYS A 299 6.84 0.01 25.41
CA CYS A 299 6.16 0.98 26.27
C CYS A 299 4.74 1.29 25.76
N LEU A 300 4.59 1.48 24.44
CA LEU A 300 3.30 1.75 23.79
C LEU A 300 2.36 0.55 23.80
N LEU A 301 2.87 -0.65 23.51
CA LEU A 301 2.05 -1.87 23.46
C LEU A 301 1.49 -2.26 24.85
N ASN A 302 2.23 -1.96 25.92
CA ASN A 302 1.79 -2.21 27.30
C ASN A 302 0.76 -1.18 27.82
N TYR A 303 0.53 -0.07 27.11
CA TYR A 303 -0.45 0.93 27.53
C TYR A 303 -1.88 0.44 27.30
N GLY A 304 -2.68 0.35 28.38
CA GLY A 304 -4.14 0.26 28.29
C GLY A 304 -4.70 -0.91 27.48
N ASN A 305 -3.94 -1.99 27.31
CA ASN A 305 -4.22 -3.07 26.34
C ASN A 305 -4.41 -2.52 24.91
N THR A 306 -3.45 -1.72 24.46
CA THR A 306 -3.46 -1.11 23.13
C THR A 306 -3.72 -2.18 22.07
N LYS A 307 -4.74 -1.94 21.23
CA LYS A 307 -5.09 -2.86 20.15
C LYS A 307 -4.27 -2.53 18.92
N VAL A 308 -3.32 -3.41 18.62
CA VAL A 308 -2.62 -3.39 17.33
C VAL A 308 -3.64 -3.62 16.21
N ASN A 309 -3.67 -2.73 15.24
CA ASN A 309 -4.52 -2.85 14.06
C ASN A 309 -3.74 -3.44 12.86
N SER A 310 -4.47 -3.79 11.80
CA SER A 310 -3.93 -4.36 10.56
C SER A 310 -2.83 -3.49 9.92
N TYR A 311 -2.92 -2.16 10.04
CA TYR A 311 -1.91 -1.25 9.48
C TYR A 311 -0.60 -1.31 10.25
N ASN A 312 -0.64 -1.30 11.59
CA ASN A 312 0.56 -1.44 12.43
C ASN A 312 1.29 -2.77 12.13
N LEU A 313 0.53 -3.86 11.97
CA LEU A 313 1.08 -5.16 11.62
C LEU A 313 1.76 -5.14 10.24
N ASN A 314 1.14 -4.52 9.23
CA ASN A 314 1.77 -4.39 7.92
C ASN A 314 3.08 -3.60 7.98
N LYS A 315 3.14 -2.51 8.76
CA LYS A 315 4.39 -1.79 8.97
C LYS A 315 5.47 -2.66 9.61
N ALA A 316 5.12 -3.50 10.58
CA ALA A 316 6.06 -4.43 11.20
C ALA A 316 6.59 -5.46 10.20
N ILE A 317 5.71 -6.01 9.35
CA ILE A 317 6.09 -6.92 8.25
C ILE A 317 7.01 -6.22 7.25
N GLU A 318 6.68 -4.99 6.84
CA GLU A 318 7.48 -4.20 5.91
C GLU A 318 8.86 -3.87 6.48
N LYS A 319 8.93 -3.55 7.78
CA LYS A 319 10.17 -3.30 8.51
C LYS A 319 11.11 -4.52 8.44
N GLY A 320 10.56 -5.73 8.50
CA GLY A 320 11.32 -6.97 8.41
C GLY A 320 12.21 -7.26 9.63
N ASP A 321 11.92 -6.60 10.76
CA ASP A 321 12.56 -6.90 12.04
C ASP A 321 11.70 -7.91 12.80
N LEU A 322 12.22 -9.13 12.96
CA LEU A 322 11.50 -10.25 13.54
C LEU A 322 11.11 -10.00 15.00
N ASP A 323 11.95 -9.33 15.79
CA ASP A 323 11.68 -9.07 17.20
C ASP A 323 10.56 -8.04 17.35
N ILE A 324 10.55 -7.01 16.50
CA ILE A 324 9.45 -6.03 16.41
C ILE A 324 8.15 -6.71 15.99
N LEU A 325 8.20 -7.56 14.96
CA LEU A 325 7.02 -8.28 14.50
C LEU A 325 6.43 -9.17 15.57
N LYS A 326 7.27 -9.94 16.29
CA LYS A 326 6.83 -10.78 17.41
C LYS A 326 6.17 -9.96 18.52
N ALA A 327 6.79 -8.85 18.92
CA ALA A 327 6.20 -7.96 19.91
C ALA A 327 4.81 -7.45 19.47
N VAL A 328 4.66 -7.06 18.21
CA VAL A 328 3.40 -6.59 17.63
C VAL A 328 2.35 -7.71 17.58
N LEU A 329 2.73 -8.92 17.19
CA LEU A 329 1.84 -10.09 17.14
C LEU A 329 1.38 -10.52 18.54
N GLU A 330 2.27 -10.57 19.54
CA GLU A 330 1.93 -10.92 20.92
C GLU A 330 0.89 -9.99 21.55
N HIS A 331 0.88 -8.72 21.14
CA HIS A 331 -0.08 -7.71 21.59
C HIS A 331 -1.27 -7.54 20.62
N SER A 332 -1.30 -8.31 19.53
CA SER A 332 -2.41 -8.28 18.58
C SER A 332 -3.57 -9.13 19.11
N THR A 333 -4.63 -8.46 19.55
CA THR A 333 -5.92 -9.14 19.78
C THR A 333 -6.76 -9.24 18.51
N THR A 334 -6.26 -8.75 17.37
CA THR A 334 -7.00 -8.67 16.11
C THR A 334 -6.74 -9.91 15.25
N LYS A 335 -7.72 -10.25 14.40
CA LYS A 335 -7.55 -11.31 13.41
C LYS A 335 -6.48 -10.87 12.42
N ILE A 336 -5.51 -11.74 12.11
CA ILE A 336 -4.61 -11.53 10.97
C ILE A 336 -5.48 -11.54 9.71
N GLU A 337 -5.52 -10.41 9.02
CA GLU A 337 -6.31 -10.28 7.81
C GLU A 337 -5.56 -10.93 6.64
N SER A 338 -6.37 -11.41 5.69
CA SER A 338 -6.00 -11.73 4.31
C SER A 338 -4.80 -10.94 3.76
N TYR A 339 -4.93 -9.62 3.84
CA TYR A 339 -3.98 -8.67 3.28
C TYR A 339 -2.65 -8.66 4.03
N ASN A 340 -2.66 -8.87 5.36
CA ASN A 340 -1.43 -8.95 6.15
C ASN A 340 -0.59 -10.16 5.72
N LEU A 341 -1.23 -11.33 5.56
CA LEU A 341 -0.55 -12.53 5.10
C LEU A 341 0.00 -12.36 3.67
N ASN A 342 -0.76 -11.75 2.76
CA ASN A 342 -0.26 -11.42 1.42
C ASN A 342 0.96 -10.51 1.47
N LYS A 343 1.00 -9.54 2.39
CA LYS A 343 2.13 -8.65 2.57
C LYS A 343 3.38 -9.41 3.03
N ALA A 344 3.23 -10.37 3.94
CA ALA A 344 4.33 -11.23 4.38
C ALA A 344 4.85 -12.13 3.23
N ILE A 345 3.94 -12.70 2.42
CA ILE A 345 4.30 -13.47 1.22
C ILE A 345 5.06 -12.59 0.21
N GLU A 346 4.59 -11.36 -0.03
CA GLU A 346 5.24 -10.40 -0.94
C GLU A 346 6.63 -10.01 -0.45
N LYS A 347 6.80 -9.80 0.86
CA LYS A 347 8.10 -9.53 1.49
C LYS A 347 9.12 -10.62 1.16
N GLY A 348 8.68 -11.89 1.13
CA GLY A 348 9.52 -13.03 0.76
C GLY A 348 10.59 -13.36 1.81
N ASP A 349 10.41 -12.89 3.04
CA ASP A 349 11.24 -13.25 4.18
C ASP A 349 10.56 -14.39 4.92
N LEU A 350 11.21 -15.56 4.92
CA LEU A 350 10.65 -16.80 5.46
C LEU A 350 10.42 -16.74 6.97
N ASP A 351 11.30 -16.08 7.72
CA ASP A 351 11.18 -16.00 9.18
C ASP A 351 10.03 -15.07 9.59
N ILE A 352 9.88 -13.96 8.86
CA ILE A 352 8.74 -13.04 8.99
C ILE A 352 7.43 -13.74 8.64
N LEU A 353 7.39 -14.49 7.53
CA LEU A 353 6.21 -15.24 7.13
C LEU A 353 5.82 -16.30 8.17
N LYS A 354 6.78 -17.08 8.67
CA LYS A 354 6.53 -18.09 9.70
C LYS A 354 5.96 -17.47 10.97
N ALA A 355 6.51 -16.34 11.43
CA ALA A 355 5.97 -15.64 12.60
C ALA A 355 4.49 -15.23 12.40
N VAL A 356 4.10 -14.79 11.19
CA VAL A 356 2.70 -14.49 10.88
C VAL A 356 1.85 -15.76 10.80
N LEU A 357 2.34 -16.83 10.18
CA LEU A 357 1.62 -18.10 10.03
C LEU A 357 1.38 -18.81 11.37
N GLU A 358 2.33 -18.74 12.30
CA GLU A 358 2.24 -19.34 13.63
C GLU A 358 1.24 -18.62 14.56
N HIS A 359 0.82 -17.40 14.19
CA HIS A 359 -0.16 -16.67 14.98
C HIS A 359 -1.54 -17.34 14.95
N SER A 360 -2.13 -17.60 16.12
CA SER A 360 -3.35 -18.41 16.28
C SER A 360 -4.58 -17.93 15.50
N THR A 361 -4.63 -16.66 15.10
CA THR A 361 -5.74 -16.08 14.35
C THR A 361 -5.53 -16.05 12.84
N THR A 362 -4.38 -16.53 12.35
CA THR A 362 -4.05 -16.58 10.93
C THR A 362 -4.93 -17.59 10.21
N LYS A 363 -5.60 -17.11 9.16
CA LYS A 363 -6.37 -17.94 8.24
C LYS A 363 -5.82 -17.75 6.85
N ILE A 364 -5.40 -18.85 6.25
CA ILE A 364 -4.95 -18.89 4.87
C ILE A 364 -6.18 -19.09 4.00
N GLU A 365 -6.41 -18.23 3.01
CA GLU A 365 -7.55 -18.34 2.09
C GLU A 365 -7.03 -18.61 0.67
N SER A 366 -7.91 -19.02 -0.26
CA SER A 366 -7.51 -19.45 -1.62
C SER A 366 -6.67 -18.40 -2.38
N TYR A 367 -6.97 -17.10 -2.21
CA TYR A 367 -6.16 -16.06 -2.86
C TYR A 367 -4.76 -15.91 -2.22
N ASN A 368 -4.56 -16.28 -0.94
CA ASN A 368 -3.22 -16.27 -0.32
C ASN A 368 -2.33 -17.33 -0.97
N LEU A 369 -2.91 -18.51 -1.25
CA LEU A 369 -2.22 -19.59 -1.99
C LEU A 369 -1.83 -19.12 -3.39
N ASN A 370 -2.76 -18.48 -4.12
CA ASN A 370 -2.43 -17.88 -5.42
C ASN A 370 -1.28 -16.89 -5.32
N LYS A 371 -1.27 -16.05 -4.27
CA LYS A 371 -0.20 -15.08 -4.08
C LYS A 371 1.16 -15.74 -3.86
N ALA A 372 1.21 -16.83 -3.08
CA ALA A 372 2.43 -17.61 -2.87
C ALA A 372 2.90 -18.31 -4.16
N ILE A 373 1.97 -18.86 -4.95
CA ILE A 373 2.27 -19.45 -6.26
C ILE A 373 2.82 -18.37 -7.22
N GLU A 374 2.19 -17.20 -7.27
CA GLU A 374 2.63 -16.08 -8.12
C GLU A 374 4.00 -15.56 -7.71
N LYS A 375 4.30 -15.51 -6.40
CA LYS A 375 5.63 -15.16 -5.87
C LYS A 375 6.71 -16.09 -6.45
N GLY A 376 6.39 -17.38 -6.60
CA GLY A 376 7.29 -18.37 -7.23
C GLY A 376 8.51 -18.71 -6.38
N ASP A 377 8.42 -18.48 -5.07
CA ASP A 377 9.43 -18.89 -4.10
C ASP A 377 8.95 -20.18 -3.42
N LEU A 378 9.69 -21.27 -3.64
CA LEU A 378 9.30 -22.61 -3.19
C LEU A 378 9.25 -22.72 -1.67
N ASP A 379 10.17 -22.07 -0.96
CA ASP A 379 10.24 -22.15 0.51
C ASP A 379 9.08 -21.38 1.14
N ILE A 380 8.72 -20.22 0.57
CA ILE A 380 7.54 -19.45 0.94
C ILE A 380 6.26 -20.25 0.67
N LEU A 381 6.14 -20.87 -0.51
CA LEU A 381 4.96 -21.68 -0.84
C LEU A 381 4.81 -22.87 0.10
N LYS A 382 5.90 -23.61 0.38
CA LYS A 382 5.88 -24.73 1.32
C LYS A 382 5.45 -24.29 2.72
N ALA A 383 5.99 -23.18 3.22
CA ALA A 383 5.58 -22.66 4.53
C ALA A 383 4.08 -22.35 4.58
N VAL A 384 3.53 -21.74 3.53
CA VAL A 384 2.08 -21.47 3.43
C VAL A 384 1.27 -22.78 3.36
N LEU A 385 1.69 -23.75 2.56
CA LEU A 385 1.00 -25.04 2.40
C LEU A 385 1.00 -25.86 3.70
N GLU A 386 2.12 -25.92 4.41
CA GLU A 386 2.27 -26.64 5.69
C GLU A 386 1.34 -26.09 6.79
N HIS A 387 1.05 -24.79 6.76
CA HIS A 387 0.15 -24.12 7.70
C HIS A 387 -1.29 -23.98 7.17
N SER A 388 -1.57 -24.45 5.95
CA SER A 388 -2.87 -24.30 5.31
C SER A 388 -3.78 -25.47 5.64
N THR A 389 -4.95 -25.17 6.20
CA THR A 389 -6.10 -26.09 6.18
C THR A 389 -7.04 -25.82 5.01
N THR A 390 -6.73 -24.82 4.18
CA THR A 390 -7.56 -24.43 3.05
C THR A 390 -7.33 -25.37 1.89
N LYS A 391 -8.44 -25.90 1.37
CA LYS A 391 -8.43 -26.76 0.19
C LYS A 391 -7.86 -25.98 -1.00
N ILE A 392 -6.87 -26.57 -1.66
CA ILE A 392 -6.36 -26.09 -2.94
C ILE A 392 -7.49 -26.20 -3.95
N GLU A 393 -7.96 -25.08 -4.48
CA GLU A 393 -9.01 -25.05 -5.49
C GLU A 393 -8.41 -25.25 -6.89
N SER A 394 -9.25 -25.62 -7.83
CA SER A 394 -8.79 -25.84 -9.20
C SER A 394 -8.22 -24.57 -9.86
N TYR A 395 -8.69 -23.39 -9.46
CA TYR A 395 -8.08 -22.12 -9.89
C TYR A 395 -6.65 -21.94 -9.35
N ASN A 396 -6.32 -22.47 -8.17
CA ASN A 396 -4.94 -22.45 -7.66
C ASN A 396 -4.03 -23.35 -8.51
N LEU A 397 -4.54 -24.51 -8.91
CA LEU A 397 -3.81 -25.42 -9.81
C LEU A 397 -3.57 -24.78 -11.18
N ASP A 398 -4.60 -24.15 -11.75
CA ASP A 398 -4.47 -23.36 -12.98
C ASP A 398 -3.37 -22.32 -12.89
N LYS A 399 -3.30 -21.58 -11.77
CA LYS A 399 -2.25 -20.58 -11.52
C LYS A 399 -0.86 -21.20 -11.46
N ALA A 400 -0.71 -22.37 -10.85
CA ALA A 400 0.57 -23.08 -10.81
C ALA A 400 1.00 -23.56 -12.21
N ILE A 401 0.07 -24.06 -13.02
CA ILE A 401 0.32 -24.45 -14.41
C ILE A 401 0.71 -23.23 -15.26
N GLU A 402 -0.01 -22.11 -15.11
CA GLU A 402 0.28 -20.86 -15.81
C GLU A 402 1.66 -20.29 -15.43
N LYS A 403 2.05 -20.39 -14.15
CA LYS A 403 3.40 -20.02 -13.68
C LYS A 403 4.48 -20.79 -14.45
N GLY A 404 4.25 -22.07 -14.72
CA GLY A 404 5.16 -22.91 -15.51
C GLY A 404 6.46 -23.25 -14.77
N ASP A 405 6.44 -23.17 -13.44
CA ASP A 405 7.54 -23.61 -12.60
C ASP A 405 7.19 -25.01 -12.07
N LEU A 406 7.99 -26.01 -12.47
CA LEU A 406 7.73 -27.41 -12.17
C LEU A 406 7.78 -27.70 -10.67
N ASP A 407 8.69 -27.08 -9.93
CA ASP A 407 8.84 -27.33 -8.49
C ASP A 407 7.68 -26.73 -7.71
N ILE A 408 7.23 -25.54 -8.11
CA ILE A 408 6.00 -24.91 -7.58
C ILE A 408 4.78 -25.78 -7.86
N LEU A 409 4.62 -26.26 -9.10
CA LEU A 409 3.50 -27.12 -9.48
C LEU A 409 3.50 -28.43 -8.67
N LYS A 410 4.66 -29.08 -8.54
CA LYS A 410 4.78 -30.30 -7.72
C LYS A 410 4.39 -30.05 -6.27
N ALA A 411 4.87 -28.97 -5.65
CA ALA A 411 4.51 -28.62 -4.29
C ALA A 411 2.98 -28.43 -4.12
N VAL A 412 2.32 -27.78 -5.09
CA VAL A 412 0.86 -27.62 -5.10
C VAL A 412 0.16 -28.97 -5.27
N LEU A 413 0.61 -29.82 -6.19
CA LEU A 413 0.01 -31.13 -6.47
C LEU A 413 0.13 -32.08 -5.27
N GLU A 414 1.30 -32.12 -4.60
CA GLU A 414 1.54 -32.95 -3.42
C GLU A 414 0.62 -32.61 -2.24
N HIS A 415 0.24 -31.34 -2.09
CA HIS A 415 -0.66 -30.86 -1.04
C HIS A 415 -2.13 -30.79 -1.51
N SER A 416 -2.42 -31.12 -2.76
CA SER A 416 -3.76 -31.04 -3.33
C SER A 416 -4.51 -32.35 -3.15
N THR A 417 -5.74 -32.26 -2.63
CA THR A 417 -6.75 -33.32 -2.74
C THR A 417 -7.79 -33.01 -3.81
N THR A 418 -7.63 -31.91 -4.52
CA THR A 418 -8.54 -31.48 -5.58
C THR A 418 -8.28 -32.30 -6.83
N LYS A 419 -9.37 -32.88 -7.34
CA LYS A 419 -9.35 -33.60 -8.60
C LYS A 419 -8.92 -32.65 -9.72
N ILE A 420 -7.94 -33.07 -10.51
CA ILE A 420 -7.56 -32.38 -11.74
C ILE A 420 -8.73 -32.51 -12.72
N GLU A 421 -9.24 -31.39 -13.21
CA GLU A 421 -10.35 -31.33 -14.14
C GLU A 421 -9.87 -31.18 -15.59
N SER A 422 -10.75 -31.48 -16.55
CA SER A 422 -10.46 -31.42 -17.99
C SER A 422 -9.89 -30.06 -18.43
N TYR A 423 -10.34 -28.95 -17.83
CA TYR A 423 -9.77 -27.63 -18.16
C TYR A 423 -8.36 -27.41 -17.62
N ASN A 424 -7.99 -27.97 -16.46
CA ASN A 424 -6.62 -27.85 -15.96
C ASN A 424 -5.66 -28.55 -16.94
N LEU A 425 -6.06 -29.72 -17.43
CA LEU A 425 -5.30 -30.46 -18.44
C LEU A 425 -5.20 -29.67 -19.76
N ASN A 426 -6.29 -29.03 -20.20
CA ASN A 426 -6.24 -28.12 -21.36
C ASN A 426 -5.25 -26.98 -21.16
N LYS A 427 -5.20 -26.35 -19.97
CA LYS A 427 -4.21 -25.31 -19.68
C LYS A 427 -2.77 -25.82 -19.75
N ALA A 428 -2.51 -27.03 -19.24
CA ALA A 428 -1.18 -27.63 -19.34
C ALA A 428 -0.78 -27.91 -20.80
N ILE A 429 -1.71 -28.39 -21.62
CA ILE A 429 -1.52 -28.58 -23.07
C ILE A 429 -1.26 -27.23 -23.77
N GLU A 430 -2.04 -26.20 -23.44
CA GLU A 430 -1.87 -24.85 -23.98
C GLU A 430 -0.53 -24.24 -23.61
N LYS A 431 -0.07 -24.44 -22.37
CA LYS A 431 1.26 -24.02 -21.90
C LYS A 431 2.35 -24.59 -22.81
N GLY A 432 2.19 -25.84 -23.25
CA GLY A 432 3.11 -26.51 -24.17
C GLY A 432 4.45 -26.88 -23.54
N ASP A 433 4.50 -26.93 -22.21
CA ASP A 433 5.65 -27.41 -21.45
C ASP A 433 5.40 -28.88 -21.10
N LEU A 434 6.25 -29.76 -21.64
CA LEU A 434 6.10 -31.21 -21.52
C LEU A 434 6.25 -31.68 -20.07
N ASP A 435 7.14 -31.06 -19.28
CA ASP A 435 7.39 -31.49 -17.91
C ASP A 435 6.23 -31.08 -16.99
N ILE A 436 5.67 -29.88 -17.22
CA ILE A 436 4.44 -29.43 -16.57
C ILE A 436 3.27 -30.37 -16.92
N LEU A 437 3.10 -30.70 -18.19
CA LEU A 437 2.04 -31.61 -18.63
C LEU A 437 2.18 -32.99 -18.00
N LYS A 438 3.39 -33.56 -17.96
CA LYS A 438 3.66 -34.85 -17.31
C LYS A 438 3.31 -34.81 -15.82
N ALA A 439 3.73 -33.77 -15.11
CA ALA A 439 3.40 -33.61 -13.68
C ALA A 439 1.89 -33.58 -13.44
N VAL A 440 1.13 -32.87 -14.29
CA VAL A 440 -0.35 -32.84 -14.24
C VAL A 440 -0.94 -34.22 -14.55
N LEU A 441 -0.45 -34.92 -15.56
CA LEU A 441 -0.94 -36.24 -15.97
C LEU A 441 -0.67 -37.31 -14.90
N GLU A 442 0.51 -37.32 -14.29
CA GLU A 442 0.89 -38.27 -13.23
C GLU A 442 0.00 -38.14 -11.98
N HIS A 443 -0.44 -36.92 -11.66
CA HIS A 443 -1.33 -36.64 -10.53
C HIS A 443 -2.82 -36.65 -10.92
N SER A 444 -3.13 -36.85 -12.20
CA SER A 444 -4.50 -36.88 -12.70
C SER A 444 -5.09 -38.28 -12.59
N THR A 445 -6.26 -38.36 -11.94
CA THR A 445 -7.16 -39.52 -12.08
C THR A 445 -8.28 -39.24 -13.08
N ALA A 446 -8.29 -38.06 -13.71
CA ALA A 446 -9.30 -37.71 -14.69
C ALA A 446 -9.05 -38.43 -16.01
N LYS A 447 -10.15 -38.90 -16.61
CA LYS A 447 -10.14 -39.42 -17.97
C LYS A 447 -9.79 -38.28 -18.91
N ILE A 448 -8.86 -38.53 -19.82
CA ILE A 448 -8.60 -37.61 -20.94
C ILE A 448 -9.86 -37.59 -21.80
N GLU A 449 -10.46 -36.41 -21.91
CA GLU A 449 -11.67 -36.18 -22.71
C GLU A 449 -11.30 -35.84 -24.15
N PHE A 450 -12.26 -36.02 -25.07
CA PHE A 450 -12.05 -35.75 -26.48
C PHE A 450 -11.59 -34.30 -26.75
N TYR A 451 -12.05 -33.33 -25.95
CA TYR A 451 -11.62 -31.93 -26.05
C TYR A 451 -10.14 -31.74 -25.72
N ASN A 452 -9.59 -32.49 -24.75
CA ASN A 452 -8.16 -32.43 -24.41
C ASN A 452 -7.29 -32.91 -25.57
N LEU A 453 -7.69 -34.03 -26.17
CA LEU A 453 -6.98 -34.59 -27.33
C LEU A 453 -7.05 -33.64 -28.54
N ASN A 454 -8.23 -33.06 -28.83
CA ASN A 454 -8.37 -32.04 -29.86
C ASN A 454 -7.43 -30.85 -29.62
N LYS A 455 -7.31 -30.40 -28.36
CA LYS A 455 -6.42 -29.29 -28.02
C LYS A 455 -4.95 -29.61 -28.27
N ALA A 456 -4.51 -30.83 -27.94
CA ALA A 456 -3.15 -31.29 -28.22
C ALA A 456 -2.88 -31.38 -29.74
N ILE A 457 -3.85 -31.89 -30.50
CA ILE A 457 -3.80 -31.92 -31.97
C ILE A 457 -3.69 -30.51 -32.56
N GLU A 458 -4.50 -29.57 -32.07
CA GLU A 458 -4.50 -28.17 -32.49
C GLU A 458 -3.16 -27.49 -32.19
N LYS A 459 -2.59 -27.71 -31.00
CA LYS A 459 -1.26 -27.23 -30.61
C LYS A 459 -0.19 -27.69 -31.60
N GLY A 460 -0.28 -28.93 -32.06
CA GLY A 460 0.60 -29.48 -33.10
C GLY A 460 2.01 -29.82 -32.63
N ASP A 461 2.22 -29.83 -31.32
CA ASP A 461 3.46 -30.29 -30.70
C ASP A 461 3.39 -31.82 -30.53
N LEU A 462 4.33 -32.52 -31.16
CA LEU A 462 4.34 -33.98 -31.21
C LEU A 462 4.57 -34.61 -29.82
N ASP A 463 5.39 -33.99 -28.99
CA ASP A 463 5.75 -34.57 -27.69
C ASP A 463 4.63 -34.37 -26.68
N ILE A 464 3.94 -33.21 -26.73
CA ILE A 464 2.69 -32.97 -26.00
C ILE A 464 1.61 -33.97 -26.43
N LEU A 465 1.43 -34.18 -27.74
CA LEU A 465 0.44 -35.12 -28.26
C LEU A 465 0.72 -36.56 -27.82
N LYS A 466 1.98 -37.00 -27.88
CA LYS A 466 2.39 -38.33 -27.40
C LYS A 466 2.10 -38.49 -25.91
N ALA A 467 2.46 -37.51 -25.08
CA ALA A 467 2.22 -37.55 -23.64
C ALA A 467 0.72 -37.69 -23.30
N VAL A 468 -0.14 -36.95 -24.01
CA VAL A 468 -1.61 -37.06 -23.87
C VAL A 468 -2.11 -38.42 -24.34
N LEU A 469 -1.61 -38.94 -25.46
CA LEU A 469 -2.05 -40.24 -26.00
C LEU A 469 -1.61 -41.44 -25.14
N GLU A 470 -0.41 -41.38 -24.54
CA GLU A 470 0.12 -42.40 -23.61
C GLU A 470 -0.73 -42.53 -22.34
N HIS A 471 -1.25 -41.41 -21.84
CA HIS A 471 -2.11 -41.37 -20.66
C HIS A 471 -3.62 -41.51 -21.00
N SER A 472 -3.96 -41.62 -22.29
CA SER A 472 -5.35 -41.78 -22.73
C SER A 472 -5.76 -43.24 -22.73
N THR A 473 -6.68 -43.60 -21.84
CA THR A 473 -7.41 -44.89 -21.89
C THR A 473 -8.69 -44.80 -22.73
N ALA A 474 -9.02 -43.63 -23.29
CA ALA A 474 -10.27 -43.40 -24.01
C ALA A 474 -10.14 -43.80 -25.49
N LYS A 475 -11.27 -44.17 -26.11
CA LYS A 475 -11.37 -44.31 -27.56
C LYS A 475 -11.08 -42.96 -28.20
N ILE A 476 -10.25 -42.93 -29.24
CA ILE A 476 -10.10 -41.73 -30.05
C ILE A 476 -11.39 -41.57 -30.85
N GLU A 477 -12.15 -40.52 -30.53
CA GLU A 477 -13.42 -40.29 -31.20
C GLU A 477 -13.20 -39.86 -32.65
N PHE A 478 -14.16 -40.19 -33.50
CA PHE A 478 -14.18 -39.84 -34.92
C PHE A 478 -13.92 -38.33 -35.19
N TYR A 479 -14.41 -37.46 -34.30
CA TYR A 479 -14.18 -36.01 -34.40
C TYR A 479 -12.70 -35.64 -34.24
N ASN A 480 -11.95 -36.33 -33.37
CA ASN A 480 -10.51 -36.11 -33.21
C ASN A 480 -9.75 -36.41 -34.50
N LEU A 481 -10.03 -37.57 -35.12
CA LEU A 481 -9.39 -37.97 -36.37
C LEU A 481 -9.71 -37.01 -37.53
N ASN A 482 -10.95 -36.52 -37.63
CA ASN A 482 -11.30 -35.50 -38.62
C ASN A 482 -10.53 -34.20 -38.43
N THR A 483 -10.32 -33.76 -37.19
CA THR A 483 -9.51 -32.56 -36.90
C THR A 483 -8.06 -32.75 -37.39
N VAL A 484 -7.47 -33.92 -37.16
CA VAL A 484 -6.11 -34.25 -37.64
C VAL A 484 -6.04 -34.25 -39.16
N ILE A 485 -6.98 -34.93 -39.83
CA ILE A 485 -7.09 -34.97 -41.29
C ILE A 485 -7.23 -33.56 -41.86
N LYS A 486 -8.06 -32.72 -41.22
CA LYS A 486 -8.26 -31.33 -41.65
C LYS A 486 -7.01 -30.47 -41.51
N LYS A 487 -6.15 -30.75 -40.52
CA LYS A 487 -4.87 -30.07 -40.30
C LYS A 487 -3.82 -30.51 -41.33
N GLY A 488 -3.91 -31.73 -41.83
CA GLY A 488 -3.05 -32.25 -42.92
C GLY A 488 -1.59 -32.47 -42.53
N ASN A 489 -1.26 -32.47 -41.23
CA ASN A 489 0.07 -32.80 -40.75
C ASN A 489 0.22 -34.33 -40.70
N LEU A 490 1.07 -34.88 -41.57
CA LEU A 490 1.24 -36.32 -41.75
C LEU A 490 1.84 -37.01 -40.52
N GLU A 491 2.72 -36.35 -39.78
CA GLU A 491 3.34 -36.93 -38.57
C GLU A 491 2.32 -37.07 -37.44
N ILE A 492 1.49 -36.04 -37.22
CA ILE A 492 0.37 -36.09 -36.27
C ILE A 492 -0.65 -37.15 -36.70
N LEU A 493 -0.97 -37.21 -37.99
CA LEU A 493 -1.89 -38.21 -38.56
C LEU A 493 -1.39 -39.63 -38.36
N ASP A 494 -0.11 -39.89 -38.61
CA ASP A 494 0.50 -41.20 -38.40
C ASP A 494 0.52 -41.59 -36.92
N ILE A 495 0.84 -40.66 -36.00
CA ILE A 495 0.80 -40.92 -34.55
C ILE A 495 -0.61 -41.29 -34.07
N VAL A 496 -1.64 -40.53 -34.49
CA VAL A 496 -3.02 -40.75 -34.07
C VAL A 496 -3.58 -42.07 -34.65
N LEU A 497 -3.27 -42.38 -35.92
CA LEU A 497 -3.72 -43.62 -36.58
C LEU A 497 -3.04 -44.89 -36.03
N LYS A 498 -1.88 -44.77 -35.38
CA LYS A 498 -1.19 -45.88 -34.71
C LYS A 498 -1.71 -46.19 -33.31
N HIS A 499 -2.57 -45.33 -32.74
CA HIS A 499 -3.11 -45.56 -31.40
C HIS A 499 -4.08 -46.76 -31.40
N PRO A 500 -3.97 -47.68 -30.43
CA PRO A 500 -4.69 -48.96 -30.47
C PRO A 500 -6.21 -48.85 -30.43
N ASN A 501 -6.78 -47.73 -29.96
CA ASN A 501 -8.22 -47.53 -29.81
C ASN A 501 -8.81 -46.60 -30.88
N ILE A 502 -8.20 -46.54 -32.07
CA ILE A 502 -8.67 -45.74 -33.20
C ILE A 502 -9.71 -46.52 -34.03
N GLU A 503 -10.82 -45.86 -34.37
CA GLU A 503 -11.80 -46.37 -35.34
C GLU A 503 -11.83 -45.43 -36.55
N VAL A 504 -11.38 -45.93 -37.71
CA VAL A 504 -11.44 -45.19 -38.98
C VAL A 504 -12.73 -45.58 -39.72
N ASN A 505 -13.55 -44.61 -40.11
CA ASN A 505 -14.80 -44.85 -40.82
C ASN A 505 -14.86 -44.15 -42.19
N SER A 506 -15.94 -44.40 -42.94
CA SER A 506 -16.14 -43.87 -44.29
C SER A 506 -16.18 -42.34 -44.35
N TYR A 507 -16.63 -41.67 -43.29
CA TYR A 507 -16.64 -40.20 -43.25
C TYR A 507 -15.23 -39.61 -43.06
N ASN A 508 -14.33 -40.31 -42.36
CA ASN A 508 -12.92 -39.90 -42.31
C ASN A 508 -12.28 -39.91 -43.70
N ILE A 509 -12.64 -40.89 -44.55
CA ILE A 509 -12.21 -40.94 -45.95
C ILE A 509 -12.76 -39.74 -46.73
N CYS A 510 -14.06 -39.46 -46.64
CA CYS A 510 -14.66 -38.30 -47.31
C CYS A 510 -13.94 -37.00 -46.90
N THR A 511 -13.67 -36.83 -45.60
CA THR A 511 -12.95 -35.65 -45.08
C THR A 511 -11.51 -35.56 -45.62
N ALA A 512 -10.83 -36.69 -45.82
CA ALA A 512 -9.49 -36.72 -46.40
C ALA A 512 -9.52 -36.38 -47.91
N GLU A 513 -10.52 -36.86 -48.63
CA GLU A 513 -10.70 -36.57 -50.06
C GLU A 513 -11.00 -35.08 -50.32
N GLU A 514 -11.79 -34.45 -49.44
CA GLU A 514 -12.06 -33.00 -49.44
C GLU A 514 -10.78 -32.15 -49.22
N LYS A 515 -9.72 -32.71 -48.64
CA LYS A 515 -8.46 -31.99 -48.40
C LYS A 515 -7.55 -31.92 -49.63
N HIS A 516 -7.83 -32.71 -50.67
CA HIS A 516 -7.02 -32.80 -51.89
C HIS A 516 -5.52 -33.06 -51.65
N ASN A 517 -5.16 -33.66 -50.51
CA ASN A 517 -3.79 -34.07 -50.19
C ASN A 517 -3.68 -35.59 -50.36
N LEU A 518 -2.99 -36.03 -51.42
CA LEU A 518 -2.87 -37.44 -51.78
C LEU A 518 -2.23 -38.27 -50.67
N GLU A 519 -1.22 -37.75 -49.98
CA GLU A 519 -0.51 -38.47 -48.91
C GLU A 519 -1.42 -38.71 -47.70
N VAL A 520 -2.27 -37.72 -47.36
CA VAL A 520 -3.30 -37.86 -46.30
C VAL A 520 -4.36 -38.88 -46.70
N ILE A 521 -4.84 -38.84 -47.94
CA ILE A 521 -5.85 -39.77 -48.47
C ILE A 521 -5.33 -41.21 -48.43
N GLU A 522 -4.12 -41.43 -48.94
CA GLU A 522 -3.49 -42.75 -48.96
C GLU A 522 -3.29 -43.29 -47.55
N LEU A 523 -2.83 -42.46 -46.61
CA LEU A 523 -2.60 -42.86 -45.23
C LEU A 523 -3.92 -43.24 -44.52
N VAL A 524 -4.99 -42.44 -44.66
CA VAL A 524 -6.30 -42.75 -44.05
C VAL A 524 -6.90 -44.03 -44.66
N LYS A 525 -6.85 -44.20 -45.99
CA LYS A 525 -7.35 -45.40 -46.68
C LYS A 525 -6.61 -46.67 -46.25
N LYS A 526 -5.29 -46.59 -46.04
CA LYS A 526 -4.47 -47.70 -45.55
C LYS A 526 -4.98 -48.23 -44.22
N TYR A 527 -5.22 -47.35 -43.24
CA TYR A 527 -5.71 -47.76 -41.92
C TYR A 527 -7.18 -48.20 -41.94
N TYR A 528 -8.03 -47.55 -42.75
CA TYR A 528 -9.43 -48.00 -42.93
C TYR A 528 -9.55 -49.44 -43.45
N ASN A 529 -8.78 -49.79 -44.47
CA ASN A 529 -8.78 -51.14 -45.03
C ASN A 529 -8.25 -52.16 -44.01
N SER A 530 -7.29 -51.77 -43.16
CA SER A 530 -6.84 -52.60 -42.05
C SER A 530 -7.98 -52.87 -41.08
N THR A 531 -8.74 -51.85 -40.66
CA THR A 531 -9.88 -51.98 -39.73
C THR A 531 -10.97 -52.91 -40.29
N ILE A 532 -11.32 -52.79 -41.57
CA ILE A 532 -12.32 -53.68 -42.21
C ILE A 532 -11.84 -55.13 -42.28
N ASN A 533 -10.57 -55.36 -42.61
CA ASN A 533 -10.01 -56.70 -42.68
C ASN A 533 -9.99 -57.39 -41.32
N THR A 534 -9.78 -56.65 -40.21
CA THR A 534 -9.87 -57.22 -38.86
C THR A 534 -11.31 -57.61 -38.50
N ILE A 535 -12.29 -56.74 -38.74
CA ILE A 535 -13.72 -57.01 -38.43
C ILE A 535 -14.25 -58.21 -39.20
N THR A 536 -13.96 -58.29 -40.50
CA THR A 536 -14.38 -59.41 -41.36
C THR A 536 -13.71 -60.74 -40.99
N SER A 537 -12.51 -60.70 -40.39
CA SER A 537 -11.84 -61.89 -39.86
C SER A 537 -12.39 -62.38 -38.52
N GLU A 538 -12.92 -61.49 -37.67
CA GLU A 538 -13.59 -61.85 -36.42
C GLU A 538 -15.00 -62.42 -36.67
N GLU A 539 -15.78 -61.84 -37.58
CA GLU A 539 -17.11 -62.33 -37.96
C GLU A 539 -17.09 -63.73 -38.62
N THR A 540 -15.99 -64.10 -39.29
CA THR A 540 -15.84 -65.44 -39.90
C THR A 540 -15.46 -66.54 -38.91
N THR A 541 -15.19 -66.22 -37.63
CA THR A 541 -14.93 -67.21 -36.57
C THR A 541 -16.17 -67.61 -35.76
N ILE A 542 -17.32 -66.96 -35.97
CA ILE A 542 -18.58 -67.29 -35.31
C ILE A 542 -19.54 -67.94 -36.30
N ASP A 543 -19.40 -69.25 -36.57
CA ASP A 543 -20.58 -70.12 -36.73
C ASP A 543 -20.25 -71.62 -36.59
N THR A 544 -21.27 -72.38 -36.18
CA THR A 544 -21.52 -73.83 -36.26
C THR A 544 -21.55 -74.65 -34.97
N THR A 545 -22.51 -74.36 -34.08
CA THR A 545 -23.31 -75.43 -33.42
C THR A 545 -24.75 -74.97 -33.19
N LEU A 546 -25.57 -75.01 -34.24
CA LEU A 546 -27.04 -75.04 -34.11
C LEU A 546 -27.48 -76.50 -34.20
N THR A 547 -27.88 -77.09 -33.06
CA THR A 547 -28.71 -78.30 -33.03
C THR A 547 -30.11 -77.95 -32.54
N VAL A 548 -31.08 -78.27 -33.39
CA VAL A 548 -32.53 -78.24 -33.20
C VAL A 548 -32.98 -79.33 -32.20
N VAL A 549 -34.23 -79.20 -31.68
CA VAL A 549 -35.10 -80.17 -30.94
C VAL A 549 -35.26 -79.77 -29.45
N GLU A 550 -36.43 -79.57 -28.82
CA GLU A 550 -37.85 -79.85 -29.07
C GLU A 550 -38.78 -78.96 -28.19
N ALA A 551 -40.09 -79.06 -28.41
CA ALA A 551 -41.16 -78.22 -27.86
C ALA A 551 -41.66 -78.55 -26.42
N VAL A 552 -42.04 -77.47 -25.71
CA VAL A 552 -43.18 -77.21 -24.75
C VAL A 552 -43.72 -78.35 -23.85
N PRO A 553 -44.03 -78.08 -22.56
CA PRO A 553 -45.43 -77.86 -22.21
C PRO A 553 -45.72 -76.65 -21.28
N VAL A 554 -46.97 -76.22 -21.37
CA VAL A 554 -47.69 -75.12 -20.70
C VAL A 554 -48.11 -75.53 -19.27
N LEU A 555 -48.19 -74.57 -18.32
CA LEU A 555 -49.34 -74.25 -17.42
C LEU A 555 -48.93 -73.72 -16.02
N GLY A 556 -49.71 -72.74 -15.54
CA GLY A 556 -49.87 -72.34 -14.12
C GLY A 556 -49.56 -70.85 -13.84
N GLU A 557 -50.49 -69.93 -14.10
CA GLU A 557 -51.49 -69.37 -13.15
C GLU A 557 -50.95 -68.68 -11.87
N GLY A 558 -51.07 -67.34 -11.85
CA GLY A 558 -51.59 -66.56 -10.71
C GLY A 558 -50.56 -65.84 -9.83
N ILE A 559 -50.80 -64.68 -9.18
CA ILE A 559 -52.00 -63.87 -8.88
C ILE A 559 -51.51 -62.42 -8.59
N GLU A 560 -52.42 -61.47 -8.78
CA GLU A 560 -52.47 -60.04 -8.47
C GLU A 560 -51.92 -59.55 -7.11
N GLY A 561 -51.70 -58.22 -7.01
CA GLY A 561 -51.96 -57.51 -5.75
C GLY A 561 -51.29 -56.14 -5.59
N THR A 562 -51.97 -55.09 -6.09
CA THR A 562 -52.06 -53.68 -5.62
C THR A 562 -50.86 -52.96 -5.03
#